data_AF-A0A8T8WSS7-F1
#
_entry.id   AF-A0A8T8WSS7-F1
#
_cell.length_a   1.000
_cell.length_b   1.000
_cell.length_c   1.000
_cell.angle_alpha   90.00
_cell.angle_beta   90.00
_cell.angle_gamma   90.00
#
_symmetry.space_group_name_H-M   'P 1'
#
loop_
_entity.id
_entity.type
_entity.pdbx_description
1 polymer ?
#
loop_
_entity_poly.entity_id
_entity_poly.type
_entity_poly.pdbx_seq_one_letter_code
_entity_poly.pdbx_strand_id
1 'polypeptide(L)'
;MAPAALIRPTAPVVIGPATKKATRPSKALPQSLIDGARLNTKEPFTPEKHLAFQSPAKIYTMKDIGLEGHGISPIAVTEPFPLFTEEAIKQMRAEIFSEPVLEKCQYSSTFNKNMVRGMGPARAPFTYVAWRSPELIAKISQVAGIDLVPSMDFEIANINISINDEHDRLTPDNVPGTDQLSAVAWHYDSFPFVCVTMLSDCTGMVGGETALRTATGEIMKVRGPAMGTAVVMQGRYIEHQALKALGGRERISMVTCFRPRSPFVRDETVLTGVRGISDSSEMYTQYMSYRMEMLEERVRARLQTERRRELGKRPFDVQEARGFLVEQMQFLEAMLGEIVEV
;
A
#
# COMPACT_ATOMS: atom_id res chain seq x y z
N MET A 1 20.59 22.34 26.86
CA MET A 1 19.16 22.50 26.51
C MET A 1 18.81 21.37 25.54
N ALA A 2 17.93 20.45 25.93
CA ALA A 2 17.41 19.47 24.99
C ALA A 2 16.64 20.23 23.89
N PRO A 3 16.81 19.90 22.60
CA PRO A 3 16.02 20.52 21.55
C PRO A 3 14.56 20.28 21.90
N ALA A 4 13.74 21.34 21.90
CA ALA A 4 12.30 21.22 22.06
C ALA A 4 11.83 20.15 21.07
N ALA A 5 11.22 19.08 21.58
CA ALA A 5 10.65 18.05 20.73
C ALA A 5 9.62 18.76 19.85
N LEU A 6 9.97 18.99 18.58
CA LEU A 6 9.06 19.53 17.58
C LEU A 6 7.78 18.71 17.67
N ILE A 7 6.69 19.34 18.09
CA ILE A 7 5.38 18.70 18.15
C ILE A 7 5.07 18.27 16.73
N ARG A 8 5.13 16.96 16.49
CA ARG A 8 4.92 16.40 15.15
C ARG A 8 3.43 16.42 14.84
N PRO A 9 3.02 16.73 13.61
CA PRO A 9 1.62 16.69 13.21
C PRO A 9 1.00 15.30 13.45
N THR A 10 -0.24 15.27 13.92
CA THR A 10 -1.04 14.06 14.00
C THR A 10 -1.32 13.53 12.58
N ALA A 11 -1.35 12.21 12.41
CA ALA A 11 -1.74 11.62 11.13
C ALA A 11 -3.16 12.07 10.71
N PRO A 12 -3.39 12.30 9.40
CA PRO A 12 -4.71 12.65 8.89
C PRO A 12 -5.78 11.60 9.21
N VAL A 13 -7.05 11.98 9.15
CA VAL A 13 -8.17 11.03 9.32
C VAL A 13 -8.40 10.26 8.02
N VAL A 14 -8.46 8.93 8.09
CA VAL A 14 -8.81 8.07 6.94
C VAL A 14 -10.33 7.93 6.87
N ILE A 15 -10.88 8.13 5.68
CA ILE A 15 -12.29 7.88 5.40
C ILE A 15 -12.38 6.55 4.64
N GLY A 16 -12.97 5.55 5.28
CA GLY A 16 -13.18 4.23 4.68
C GLY A 16 -14.39 4.18 3.74
N PRO A 17 -14.55 3.08 2.99
CA PRO A 17 -15.73 2.88 2.16
C PRO A 17 -17.00 2.84 3.01
N ALA A 18 -18.14 3.22 2.42
CA ALA A 18 -19.44 3.06 3.05
C ALA A 18 -19.82 1.57 3.22
N THR A 19 -19.16 0.68 2.46
CA THR A 19 -19.28 -0.77 2.57
C THR A 19 -18.81 -1.22 3.94
N LYS A 20 -19.68 -1.91 4.69
CA LYS A 20 -19.40 -2.39 6.06
C LYS A 20 -19.08 -3.88 6.15
N LYS A 21 -19.40 -4.64 5.10
CA LYS A 21 -19.15 -6.08 5.04
C LYS A 21 -18.58 -6.46 3.69
N ALA A 22 -17.62 -7.38 3.70
CA ALA A 22 -17.04 -7.95 2.48
C ALA A 22 -18.16 -8.40 1.52
N THR A 23 -18.19 -7.78 0.34
CA THR A 23 -19.28 -7.95 -0.63
C THR A 23 -18.70 -8.42 -1.96
N ARG A 24 -19.30 -9.43 -2.60
CA ARG A 24 -18.89 -9.91 -3.93
C ARG A 24 -19.40 -8.97 -5.03
N PRO A 25 -18.68 -8.76 -6.13
CA PRO A 25 -19.18 -7.98 -7.26
C PRO A 25 -20.47 -8.58 -7.84
N SER A 26 -21.39 -7.72 -8.28
CA SER A 26 -22.63 -8.15 -8.95
C SER A 26 -22.46 -8.38 -10.45
N LYS A 27 -21.42 -7.80 -11.06
CA LYS A 27 -21.08 -7.98 -12.48
C LYS A 27 -19.86 -8.86 -12.62
N ALA A 28 -19.98 -9.91 -13.43
CA ALA A 28 -18.85 -10.75 -13.79
C ALA A 28 -17.81 -9.97 -14.59
N LEU A 29 -16.54 -10.37 -14.46
CA LEU A 29 -15.48 -9.88 -15.32
C LEU A 29 -15.67 -10.45 -16.75
N PRO A 30 -15.32 -9.69 -17.80
CA PRO A 30 -15.34 -10.18 -19.18
C PRO A 30 -14.47 -11.43 -19.34
N GLN A 31 -15.01 -12.43 -20.03
CA GLN A 31 -14.29 -13.69 -20.23
C GLN A 31 -12.96 -13.48 -20.98
N SER A 32 -12.90 -12.50 -21.89
CA SER A 32 -11.67 -12.13 -22.61
C SER A 32 -10.54 -11.69 -21.70
N LEU A 33 -10.85 -11.09 -20.54
CA LEU A 33 -9.85 -10.69 -19.55
C LEU A 33 -9.21 -11.92 -18.88
N ILE A 34 -10.07 -12.86 -18.49
CA ILE A 34 -9.67 -14.11 -17.83
C ILE A 34 -8.87 -14.97 -18.81
N ASP A 35 -9.36 -15.14 -20.02
CA ASP A 35 -8.70 -15.96 -21.05
C ASP A 35 -7.36 -15.36 -21.47
N GLY A 36 -7.28 -14.03 -21.58
CA GLY A 36 -6.05 -13.32 -21.90
C GLY A 36 -4.99 -13.38 -20.78
N ALA A 37 -5.36 -13.74 -19.56
CA ALA A 37 -4.45 -13.93 -18.45
C ALA A 37 -3.96 -15.37 -18.29
N ARG A 38 -4.48 -16.32 -19.07
CA ARG A 38 -4.07 -17.73 -18.97
C ARG A 38 -2.61 -17.90 -19.38
N LEU A 39 -1.89 -18.69 -18.61
CA LEU A 39 -0.51 -19.10 -18.89
C LEU A 39 -0.43 -20.62 -19.00
N ASN A 40 0.29 -21.08 -20.03
CA ASN A 40 0.54 -22.52 -20.23
C ASN A 40 1.55 -23.08 -19.22
N THR A 41 2.45 -22.23 -18.72
CA THR A 41 3.52 -22.64 -17.79
C THR A 41 3.56 -21.68 -16.61
N LYS A 42 3.27 -22.22 -15.42
CA LYS A 42 3.49 -21.55 -14.15
C LYS A 42 4.90 -21.85 -13.69
N GLU A 43 5.59 -20.85 -13.18
CA GLU A 43 6.95 -20.98 -12.66
C GLU A 43 7.08 -20.28 -11.32
N PRO A 44 8.04 -20.67 -10.46
CA PRO A 44 8.29 -19.97 -9.21
C PRO A 44 8.95 -18.61 -9.45
N PHE A 45 8.71 -17.67 -8.53
CA PHE A 45 9.41 -16.39 -8.55
C PHE A 45 10.89 -16.58 -8.22
N THR A 46 11.74 -15.91 -9.00
CA THR A 46 13.18 -15.75 -8.78
C THR A 46 13.57 -14.30 -9.01
N PRO A 47 14.25 -13.63 -8.08
CA PRO A 47 14.61 -12.22 -8.20
C PRO A 47 15.37 -11.90 -9.49
N GLU A 48 16.30 -12.75 -9.90
CA GLU A 48 17.22 -12.52 -11.02
C GLU A 48 16.49 -12.46 -12.36
N LYS A 49 15.41 -13.22 -12.51
CA LYS A 49 14.61 -13.28 -13.74
C LYS A 49 13.46 -12.28 -13.72
N HIS A 50 12.84 -12.09 -12.56
CA HIS A 50 11.51 -11.47 -12.47
C HIS A 50 11.55 -10.02 -11.98
N LEU A 51 12.65 -9.58 -11.37
CA LEU A 51 12.85 -8.16 -11.04
C LEU A 51 13.54 -7.45 -12.19
N ALA A 52 12.98 -6.30 -12.55
CA ALA A 52 13.51 -5.39 -13.56
C ALA A 52 13.93 -4.04 -12.94
N PHE A 53 14.28 -4.05 -11.65
CA PHE A 53 14.45 -2.81 -10.88
C PHE A 53 15.43 -1.84 -11.53
N GLN A 54 14.93 -0.63 -11.79
CA GLN A 54 15.75 0.54 -12.07
C GLN A 54 15.33 1.65 -11.11
N SER A 55 16.28 2.46 -10.64
CA SER A 55 15.94 3.56 -9.72
C SER A 55 15.04 4.58 -10.42
N PRO A 56 14.06 5.17 -9.71
CA PRO A 56 13.22 6.22 -10.28
C PRO A 56 14.04 7.40 -10.74
N ALA A 57 13.64 8.00 -11.86
CA ALA A 57 14.30 9.19 -12.42
C ALA A 57 14.25 10.38 -11.44
N LYS A 58 13.18 10.45 -10.64
CA LYS A 58 13.01 11.46 -9.61
C LYS A 58 12.26 10.90 -8.40
N ILE A 59 12.67 11.38 -7.22
CA ILE A 59 12.02 11.12 -5.95
C ILE A 59 11.67 12.47 -5.34
N TYR A 60 10.41 12.68 -5.01
CA TYR A 60 9.92 13.88 -4.33
C TYR A 60 9.93 13.64 -2.83
N THR A 61 10.41 14.63 -2.07
CA THR A 61 10.47 14.58 -0.62
C THR A 61 9.21 15.19 0.00
N MET A 62 8.96 14.87 1.27
CA MET A 62 7.91 15.51 2.07
C MET A 62 8.14 17.02 2.14
N LYS A 63 9.40 17.46 2.13
CA LYS A 63 9.77 18.88 2.09
C LYS A 63 9.37 19.54 0.76
N ASP A 64 9.58 18.87 -0.37
CA ASP A 64 9.22 19.41 -1.70
C ASP A 64 7.72 19.70 -1.84
N ILE A 65 6.88 18.94 -1.12
CA ILE A 65 5.42 19.13 -1.09
C ILE A 65 4.93 19.92 0.14
N GLY A 66 5.84 20.48 0.93
CA GLY A 66 5.53 21.29 2.12
C GLY A 66 5.02 20.52 3.35
N LEU A 67 5.11 19.18 3.34
CA LEU A 67 4.65 18.29 4.42
C LEU A 67 5.82 17.72 5.25
N GLU A 68 6.93 18.44 5.36
CA GLU A 68 8.08 18.03 6.18
C GLU A 68 7.63 17.65 7.61
N GLY A 69 8.13 16.52 8.12
CA GLY A 69 7.82 16.02 9.46
C GLY A 69 6.44 15.37 9.65
N HIS A 70 5.55 15.36 8.65
CA HIS A 70 4.23 14.73 8.77
C HIS A 70 4.32 13.19 8.71
N GLY A 71 5.13 12.66 7.79
CA GLY A 71 5.32 11.23 7.58
C GLY A 71 6.34 10.58 8.50
N ILE A 72 6.80 9.41 8.10
CA ILE A 72 7.81 8.60 8.81
C ILE A 72 9.13 8.51 8.06
N SER A 73 9.16 9.00 6.82
CA SER A 73 10.33 9.10 5.96
C SER A 73 10.42 10.52 5.35
N PRO A 74 11.63 10.99 4.98
CA PRO A 74 11.77 12.20 4.17
C PRO A 74 11.16 12.05 2.76
N ILE A 75 10.95 10.83 2.24
CA ILE A 75 10.48 10.60 0.87
C ILE A 75 8.95 10.64 0.81
N ALA A 76 8.37 11.51 -0.02
CA ALA A 76 6.92 11.57 -0.23
C ALA A 76 6.45 10.52 -1.24
N VAL A 77 7.00 10.59 -2.46
CA VAL A 77 6.55 9.80 -3.61
C VAL A 77 7.66 9.69 -4.64
N THR A 78 7.72 8.56 -5.36
CA THR A 78 8.61 8.38 -6.50
C THR A 78 7.90 8.67 -7.82
N GLU A 79 8.62 9.10 -8.85
CA GLU A 79 8.14 8.85 -10.22
C GLU A 79 8.06 7.34 -10.50
N PRO A 80 7.26 6.89 -11.48
CA PRO A 80 7.21 5.49 -11.84
C PRO A 80 8.59 4.95 -12.23
N PHE A 81 8.90 3.75 -11.77
CA PHE A 81 10.15 3.07 -12.08
C PHE A 81 9.92 1.59 -12.41
N PRO A 82 10.68 1.00 -13.35
CA PRO A 82 10.64 -0.44 -13.62
C PRO A 82 10.88 -1.24 -12.34
N LEU A 83 10.00 -2.20 -12.04
CA LEU A 83 10.12 -3.08 -10.87
C LEU A 83 10.07 -4.56 -11.26
N PHE A 84 9.13 -4.94 -12.12
CA PHE A 84 8.91 -6.32 -12.56
C PHE A 84 9.11 -6.45 -14.07
N THR A 85 9.61 -7.61 -14.51
CA THR A 85 9.62 -7.95 -15.95
C THR A 85 8.21 -8.22 -16.46
N GLU A 86 8.04 -8.20 -17.78
CA GLU A 86 6.78 -8.59 -18.40
C GLU A 86 6.40 -10.04 -18.09
N GLU A 87 7.38 -10.96 -18.00
CA GLU A 87 7.09 -12.34 -17.61
C GLU A 87 6.54 -12.42 -16.19
N ALA A 88 7.09 -11.64 -15.26
CA ALA A 88 6.59 -11.59 -13.90
C ALA A 88 5.15 -11.06 -13.84
N ILE A 89 4.84 -10.02 -14.62
CA ILE A 89 3.49 -9.49 -14.72
C ILE A 89 2.53 -10.53 -15.28
N LYS A 90 2.93 -11.32 -16.29
CA LYS A 90 2.13 -12.43 -16.82
C LYS A 90 1.84 -13.48 -15.74
N GLN A 91 2.84 -13.89 -14.95
CA GLN A 91 2.65 -14.85 -13.85
C GLN A 91 1.66 -14.30 -12.80
N MET A 92 1.82 -13.04 -12.38
CA MET A 92 0.92 -12.39 -11.42
C MET A 92 -0.52 -12.33 -11.96
N ARG A 93 -0.71 -11.92 -13.22
CA ARG A 93 -2.03 -11.89 -13.85
C ARG A 93 -2.68 -13.27 -13.90
N ALA A 94 -1.92 -14.32 -14.23
CA ALA A 94 -2.45 -15.68 -14.26
C ALA A 94 -2.92 -16.17 -12.88
N GLU A 95 -2.26 -15.75 -11.80
CA GLU A 95 -2.73 -16.03 -10.43
C GLU A 95 -4.00 -15.24 -10.11
N ILE A 96 -4.00 -13.93 -10.36
CA ILE A 96 -5.12 -13.01 -10.08
C ILE A 96 -6.41 -13.47 -10.75
N PHE A 97 -6.34 -13.92 -11.99
CA PHE A 97 -7.51 -14.35 -12.78
C PHE A 97 -7.77 -15.86 -12.72
N SER A 98 -7.08 -16.59 -11.84
CA SER A 98 -7.38 -18.00 -11.62
C SER A 98 -8.73 -18.19 -10.94
N GLU A 99 -9.42 -19.28 -11.26
CA GLU A 99 -10.73 -19.59 -10.68
C GLU A 99 -10.73 -19.60 -9.13
N PRO A 100 -9.76 -20.22 -8.43
CA PRO A 100 -9.74 -20.19 -6.96
C PRO A 100 -9.58 -18.78 -6.37
N VAL A 101 -8.89 -17.88 -7.07
CA VAL A 101 -8.72 -16.49 -6.64
C VAL A 101 -10.01 -15.71 -6.89
N LEU A 102 -10.60 -15.79 -8.08
CA LEU A 102 -11.83 -15.06 -8.38
C LEU A 102 -13.00 -15.52 -7.49
N GLU A 103 -13.09 -16.81 -7.18
CA GLU A 103 -14.14 -17.35 -6.30
C GLU A 103 -14.00 -16.85 -4.85
N LYS A 104 -12.77 -16.85 -4.32
CA LYS A 104 -12.55 -16.66 -2.87
C LYS A 104 -12.08 -15.27 -2.50
N CYS A 105 -11.39 -14.58 -3.39
CA CYS A 105 -10.67 -13.34 -3.11
C CYS A 105 -11.27 -12.12 -3.82
N GLN A 106 -12.32 -12.27 -4.65
CA GLN A 106 -12.92 -11.15 -5.37
C GLN A 106 -13.95 -10.39 -4.53
N TYR A 107 -13.82 -9.07 -4.42
CA TYR A 107 -14.70 -8.20 -3.65
C TYR A 107 -15.11 -6.96 -4.43
N SER A 108 -16.06 -6.21 -3.90
CA SER A 108 -16.51 -4.92 -4.40
C SER A 108 -16.82 -3.98 -3.23
N SER A 109 -16.74 -2.69 -3.50
CA SER A 109 -17.07 -1.65 -2.53
C SER A 109 -17.59 -0.40 -3.23
N THR A 110 -17.96 0.60 -2.43
CA THR A 110 -18.29 1.94 -2.93
C THR A 110 -17.11 2.67 -3.57
N PHE A 111 -15.87 2.25 -3.28
CA PHE A 111 -14.67 2.82 -3.90
C PHE A 111 -14.26 2.09 -5.17
N ASN A 112 -14.28 0.75 -5.15
CA ASN A 112 -13.86 -0.08 -6.28
C ASN A 112 -14.91 -1.13 -6.60
N LYS A 113 -15.44 -1.11 -7.83
CA LYS A 113 -16.47 -2.05 -8.28
C LYS A 113 -15.97 -3.50 -8.37
N ASN A 114 -14.67 -3.69 -8.54
CA ASN A 114 -14.04 -5.00 -8.59
C ASN A 114 -12.62 -4.92 -8.01
N MET A 115 -12.34 -5.76 -7.02
CA MET A 115 -11.03 -5.89 -6.41
C MET A 115 -10.72 -7.35 -6.08
N VAL A 116 -9.44 -7.69 -5.98
CA VAL A 116 -8.98 -8.99 -5.47
C VAL A 116 -8.10 -8.76 -4.25
N ARG A 117 -8.43 -9.42 -3.13
CA ARG A 117 -7.75 -9.24 -1.83
C ARG A 117 -7.52 -10.56 -1.12
N GLY A 118 -6.47 -10.64 -0.31
CA GLY A 118 -6.20 -11.83 0.50
C GLY A 118 -5.92 -13.09 -0.32
N MET A 119 -5.15 -13.01 -1.41
CA MET A 119 -4.80 -14.18 -2.21
C MET A 119 -3.94 -15.17 -1.41
N GLY A 120 -2.92 -14.67 -0.71
CA GLY A 120 -2.03 -15.47 0.12
C GLY A 120 -1.19 -16.51 -0.65
N PRO A 121 -0.31 -17.23 0.05
CA PRO A 121 0.62 -18.18 -0.57
C PRO A 121 -0.07 -19.39 -1.22
N ALA A 122 -1.26 -19.76 -0.73
CA ALA A 122 -1.97 -20.94 -1.22
C ALA A 122 -2.61 -20.71 -2.61
N ARG A 123 -3.01 -19.48 -2.94
CA ARG A 123 -3.71 -19.16 -4.19
C ARG A 123 -2.84 -18.39 -5.17
N ALA A 124 -1.88 -17.61 -4.68
CA ALA A 124 -0.96 -16.81 -5.49
C ALA A 124 0.50 -16.94 -5.00
N PRO A 125 1.10 -18.15 -5.03
CA PRO A 125 2.46 -18.39 -4.53
C PRO A 125 3.53 -17.53 -5.21
N PHE A 126 3.46 -17.28 -6.53
CA PHE A 126 4.40 -16.43 -7.24
C PHE A 126 4.33 -14.99 -6.71
N THR A 127 3.13 -14.42 -6.68
CA THR A 127 2.89 -13.05 -6.24
C THR A 127 3.28 -12.87 -4.76
N TYR A 128 2.90 -13.83 -3.91
CA TYR A 128 3.24 -13.80 -2.50
C TYR A 128 4.75 -13.86 -2.25
N VAL A 129 5.46 -14.78 -2.92
CA VAL A 129 6.92 -14.89 -2.80
C VAL A 129 7.62 -13.64 -3.34
N ALA A 130 7.14 -13.08 -4.45
CA ALA A 130 7.68 -11.84 -5.02
C ALA A 130 7.67 -10.69 -4.00
N TRP A 131 6.52 -10.45 -3.36
CA TRP A 131 6.38 -9.35 -2.38
C TRP A 131 7.06 -9.62 -1.03
N ARG A 132 7.47 -10.86 -0.76
CA ARG A 132 8.28 -11.23 0.42
C ARG A 132 9.77 -11.42 0.12
N SER A 133 10.19 -11.28 -1.13
CA SER A 133 11.59 -11.40 -1.53
C SER A 133 12.44 -10.32 -0.80
N PRO A 134 13.52 -10.72 -0.10
CA PRO A 134 14.45 -9.77 0.50
C PRO A 134 15.02 -8.77 -0.52
N GLU A 135 15.26 -9.22 -1.75
CA GLU A 135 15.76 -8.41 -2.86
C GLU A 135 14.76 -7.31 -3.23
N LEU A 136 13.49 -7.66 -3.43
CA LEU A 136 12.43 -6.68 -3.70
C LEU A 136 12.27 -5.71 -2.53
N ILE A 137 12.17 -6.23 -1.30
CA ILE A 137 11.99 -5.41 -0.11
C ILE A 137 13.15 -4.42 0.04
N ALA A 138 14.39 -4.85 -0.19
CA ALA A 138 15.55 -3.96 -0.16
C ALA A 138 15.44 -2.82 -1.18
N LYS A 139 14.94 -3.08 -2.39
CA LYS A 139 14.72 -2.02 -3.41
C LYS A 139 13.60 -1.05 -3.02
N ILE A 140 12.50 -1.56 -2.46
CA ILE A 140 11.41 -0.71 -1.96
C ILE A 140 11.88 0.16 -0.79
N SER A 141 12.58 -0.42 0.19
CA SER A 141 13.18 0.31 1.32
C SER A 141 14.17 1.37 0.85
N GLN A 142 14.99 1.07 -0.17
CA GLN A 142 15.93 2.02 -0.76
C GLN A 142 15.21 3.26 -1.30
N VAL A 143 14.17 3.09 -2.12
CA VAL A 143 13.46 4.25 -2.70
C VAL A 143 12.55 4.95 -1.70
N ALA A 144 12.06 4.24 -0.69
CA ALA A 144 11.26 4.80 0.40
C ALA A 144 12.11 5.60 1.42
N GLY A 145 13.44 5.45 1.41
CA GLY A 145 14.34 6.12 2.36
C GLY A 145 14.21 5.62 3.81
N ILE A 146 13.58 4.46 4.02
CA ILE A 146 13.42 3.82 5.33
C ILE A 146 13.27 2.31 5.16
N ASP A 147 13.69 1.52 6.15
CA ASP A 147 13.52 0.07 6.11
C ASP A 147 12.06 -0.34 6.33
N LEU A 148 11.48 -0.97 5.31
CA LEU A 148 10.10 -1.39 5.23
C LEU A 148 9.95 -2.91 5.18
N VAL A 149 8.76 -3.36 5.55
CA VAL A 149 8.24 -4.72 5.33
C VAL A 149 6.78 -4.65 4.88
N PRO A 150 6.27 -5.64 4.13
CA PRO A 150 4.83 -5.74 3.89
C PRO A 150 4.06 -5.66 5.21
N SER A 151 2.97 -4.89 5.24
CA SER A 151 2.24 -4.62 6.49
C SER A 151 1.60 -5.88 7.07
N MET A 152 0.85 -6.59 6.23
CA MET A 152 0.13 -7.82 6.55
C MET A 152 0.02 -8.65 5.26
N ASP A 153 -0.01 -9.97 5.39
CA ASP A 153 -0.14 -10.88 4.25
C ASP A 153 -1.45 -10.65 3.47
N PHE A 154 -2.53 -10.25 4.15
CA PHE A 154 -3.82 -9.93 3.55
C PHE A 154 -3.75 -8.70 2.61
N GLU A 155 -2.81 -7.81 2.87
CA GLU A 155 -2.57 -6.56 2.12
C GLU A 155 -1.44 -6.69 1.10
N ILE A 156 -0.88 -7.90 0.93
CA ILE A 156 -0.03 -8.20 -0.20
C ILE A 156 -0.91 -8.27 -1.45
N ALA A 157 -0.57 -7.44 -2.44
CA ALA A 157 -1.19 -7.45 -3.75
C ALA A 157 -2.73 -7.27 -3.73
N ASN A 158 -3.22 -6.20 -3.09
CA ASN A 158 -4.59 -5.73 -3.30
C ASN A 158 -4.75 -5.25 -4.75
N ILE A 159 -5.57 -5.95 -5.54
CA ILE A 159 -5.76 -5.64 -6.97
C ILE A 159 -7.01 -4.82 -7.14
N ASN A 160 -6.92 -3.67 -7.79
CA ASN A 160 -8.08 -2.92 -8.26
C ASN A 160 -8.25 -3.17 -9.75
N ILE A 161 -9.46 -3.59 -10.17
CA ILE A 161 -9.76 -3.91 -11.57
C ILE A 161 -10.82 -2.93 -12.07
N SER A 162 -10.42 -2.06 -13.00
CA SER A 162 -11.34 -1.22 -13.77
C SER A 162 -11.38 -1.69 -15.21
N ILE A 163 -12.58 -1.72 -15.79
CA ILE A 163 -12.82 -2.09 -17.17
C ILE A 163 -13.52 -0.93 -17.82
N ASN A 164 -13.02 -0.50 -18.98
CA ASN A 164 -13.68 0.54 -19.76
C ASN A 164 -14.74 -0.13 -20.64
N ASP A 165 -15.96 0.42 -20.64
CA ASP A 165 -17.01 -0.03 -21.55
C ASP A 165 -16.61 0.31 -23.00
N GLU A 166 -17.04 -0.47 -24.00
CA GLU A 166 -16.65 -0.23 -25.40
C GLU A 166 -17.07 1.17 -25.93
N HIS A 167 -18.05 1.81 -25.27
CA HIS A 167 -18.49 3.17 -25.56
C HIS A 167 -17.53 4.27 -25.05
N ASP A 168 -16.58 3.94 -24.16
CA ASP A 168 -15.55 4.88 -23.64
C ASP A 168 -14.29 4.93 -24.55
N ARG A 169 -14.38 4.43 -25.79
CA ARG A 169 -13.32 4.62 -26.80
C ARG A 169 -13.18 6.11 -27.10
N LEU A 170 -12.02 6.67 -26.78
CA LEU A 170 -11.65 8.03 -27.14
C LEU A 170 -11.79 8.24 -28.67
N THR A 171 -12.70 9.12 -29.06
CA THR A 171 -12.65 9.80 -30.36
C THR A 171 -12.00 11.17 -30.17
N PRO A 172 -11.39 11.78 -31.21
CA PRO A 172 -10.80 13.12 -31.10
C PRO A 172 -11.75 14.19 -30.52
N ASP A 173 -13.07 13.98 -30.70
CA ASP A 173 -14.13 14.90 -30.27
C ASP A 173 -14.63 14.66 -28.82
N ASN A 174 -14.21 13.57 -28.16
CA ASN A 174 -14.70 13.15 -26.83
C ASN A 174 -13.56 12.97 -25.81
N VAL A 175 -12.57 13.86 -25.77
CA VAL A 175 -11.60 13.91 -24.67
C VAL A 175 -12.16 14.87 -23.60
N PRO A 176 -12.81 14.39 -22.52
CA PRO A 176 -13.14 15.26 -21.40
C PRO A 176 -11.83 15.80 -20.82
N GLY A 177 -11.86 16.95 -20.16
CA GLY A 177 -10.73 17.36 -19.32
C GLY A 177 -10.41 16.21 -18.34
N THR A 178 -9.29 15.51 -18.57
CA THR A 178 -8.91 14.26 -17.89
C THR A 178 -8.76 14.45 -16.38
N ASP A 179 -8.68 15.71 -15.94
CA ASP A 179 -8.46 16.14 -14.57
C ASP A 179 -9.70 16.01 -13.68
N GLN A 180 -10.89 15.80 -14.25
CA GLN A 180 -12.16 15.69 -13.50
C GLN A 180 -12.63 14.25 -13.28
N LEU A 181 -12.05 13.26 -13.98
CA LEU A 181 -12.44 11.86 -13.89
C LEU A 181 -11.46 11.09 -13.01
N SER A 182 -11.95 10.60 -11.87
CA SER A 182 -11.16 9.86 -10.89
C SER A 182 -11.43 8.35 -10.99
N ALA A 183 -10.36 7.54 -10.96
CA ALA A 183 -10.43 6.10 -10.76
C ALA A 183 -10.56 5.75 -9.27
N VAL A 184 -9.88 6.52 -8.40
CA VAL A 184 -10.02 6.46 -6.95
C VAL A 184 -9.99 7.89 -6.42
N ALA A 185 -11.08 8.31 -5.76
CA ALA A 185 -11.28 9.69 -5.28
C ALA A 185 -10.22 10.14 -4.28
N TRP A 186 -10.18 11.44 -3.96
CA TRP A 186 -9.28 11.98 -2.93
C TRP A 186 -9.41 11.24 -1.60
N HIS A 187 -8.29 10.73 -1.09
CA HIS A 187 -8.24 9.98 0.16
C HIS A 187 -6.83 9.99 0.76
N TYR A 188 -6.76 9.45 1.98
CA TYR A 188 -5.52 9.00 2.62
C TYR A 188 -5.57 7.49 2.71
N ASP A 189 -4.41 6.84 2.55
CA ASP A 189 -4.31 5.40 2.74
C ASP A 189 -4.40 5.00 4.21
N SER A 190 -4.73 3.73 4.43
CA SER A 190 -4.72 3.10 5.74
C SER A 190 -3.31 2.81 6.27
N PHE A 191 -2.30 2.73 5.39
CA PHE A 191 -0.95 2.23 5.71
C PHE A 191 0.14 3.26 5.43
N PRO A 192 1.22 3.31 6.23
CA PRO A 192 2.27 4.32 6.11
C PRO A 192 2.84 4.46 4.70
N PHE A 193 3.08 3.32 4.03
CA PHE A 193 3.58 3.27 2.66
C PHE A 193 2.74 2.34 1.80
N VAL A 194 2.67 2.66 0.51
CA VAL A 194 2.15 1.79 -0.53
C VAL A 194 3.11 1.71 -1.70
N CYS A 195 3.16 0.54 -2.34
CA CYS A 195 3.77 0.35 -3.64
C CYS A 195 2.67 -0.01 -4.64
N VAL A 196 2.42 0.87 -5.60
CA VAL A 196 1.41 0.70 -6.65
C VAL A 196 2.10 0.24 -7.92
N THR A 197 1.87 -1.01 -8.32
CA THR A 197 2.39 -1.62 -9.55
C THR A 197 1.29 -1.69 -10.61
N MET A 198 1.60 -1.32 -11.85
CA MET A 198 0.64 -1.44 -12.96
C MET A 198 0.74 -2.81 -13.62
N LEU A 199 -0.38 -3.51 -13.75
CA LEU A 199 -0.49 -4.83 -14.37
C LEU A 199 -1.09 -4.80 -15.77
N SER A 200 -1.78 -3.72 -16.14
CA SER A 200 -2.33 -3.56 -17.48
C SER A 200 -1.28 -3.02 -18.44
N ASP A 201 -1.38 -3.44 -19.69
CA ASP A 201 -0.70 -2.77 -20.79
C ASP A 201 -1.33 -1.38 -20.99
N CYS A 202 -0.53 -0.34 -20.75
CA CYS A 202 -0.95 1.05 -20.88
C CYS A 202 -0.64 1.66 -22.26
N THR A 203 -0.26 0.84 -23.24
CA THR A 203 0.00 1.32 -24.61
C THR A 203 -1.25 1.99 -25.19
N GLY A 204 -1.10 3.26 -25.59
CA GLY A 204 -2.20 4.08 -26.12
C GLY A 204 -3.16 4.64 -25.06
N MET A 205 -2.90 4.42 -23.76
CA MET A 205 -3.68 5.05 -22.69
C MET A 205 -3.21 6.48 -22.44
N VAL A 206 -4.17 7.39 -22.23
CA VAL A 206 -3.93 8.79 -21.86
C VAL A 206 -4.52 9.05 -20.48
N GLY A 207 -3.77 9.76 -19.63
CA GLY A 207 -4.11 10.01 -18.24
C GLY A 207 -3.65 8.88 -17.29
N GLY A 208 -4.29 8.77 -16.13
CA GLY A 208 -3.94 7.75 -15.13
C GLY A 208 -2.89 8.17 -14.11
N GLU A 209 -2.53 9.45 -14.09
CA GLU A 209 -1.62 10.06 -13.13
C GLU A 209 -2.14 9.92 -11.69
N THR A 210 -1.20 9.95 -10.74
CA THR A 210 -1.53 10.14 -9.33
C THR A 210 -1.46 11.63 -9.04
N ALA A 211 -2.58 12.21 -8.64
CA ALA A 211 -2.62 13.60 -8.19
C ALA A 211 -2.46 13.64 -6.66
N LEU A 212 -1.63 14.57 -6.18
CA LEU A 212 -1.27 14.75 -4.78
C LEU A 212 -1.63 16.16 -4.38
N ARG A 213 -2.16 16.35 -3.16
CA ARG A 213 -2.35 17.68 -2.60
C ARG A 213 -1.14 18.05 -1.74
N THR A 214 -0.50 19.16 -2.09
CA THR A 214 0.61 19.72 -1.30
C THR A 214 0.08 20.46 -0.06
N ALA A 215 0.96 20.87 0.84
CA ALA A 215 0.59 21.63 2.03
C ALA A 215 -0.10 22.99 1.73
N THR A 216 0.17 23.58 0.56
CA THR A 216 -0.48 24.84 0.13
C THR A 216 -1.87 24.60 -0.47
N GLY A 217 -2.27 23.33 -0.67
CA GLY A 217 -3.51 22.94 -1.34
C GLY A 217 -3.36 22.78 -2.86
N GLU A 218 -2.19 23.11 -3.42
CA GLU A 218 -1.90 22.92 -4.85
C GLU A 218 -1.87 21.44 -5.22
N ILE A 219 -2.33 21.13 -6.44
CA ILE A 219 -2.36 19.77 -6.97
C ILE A 219 -1.10 19.52 -7.80
N MET A 220 -0.29 18.59 -7.33
CA MET A 220 0.86 18.08 -8.05
C MET A 220 0.50 16.74 -8.70
N LYS A 221 0.81 16.55 -9.99
CA LYS A 221 0.61 15.26 -10.67
C LYS A 221 1.93 14.56 -10.87
N VAL A 222 1.96 13.28 -10.53
CA VAL A 222 3.05 12.37 -10.84
C VAL A 222 2.58 11.44 -11.93
N ARG A 223 3.44 11.19 -12.92
CA ARG A 223 3.16 10.30 -14.04
C ARG A 223 2.62 8.96 -13.53
N GLY A 224 1.59 8.43 -14.18
CA GLY A 224 1.05 7.11 -13.86
C GLY A 224 2.01 5.98 -14.27
N PRO A 225 2.02 4.84 -13.56
CA PRO A 225 2.85 3.69 -13.92
C PRO A 225 2.37 3.02 -15.21
N ALA A 226 3.32 2.61 -16.05
CA ALA A 226 3.12 1.67 -17.16
C ALA A 226 3.31 0.21 -16.68
N MET A 227 2.89 -0.77 -17.48
CA MET A 227 3.01 -2.19 -17.14
C MET A 227 4.39 -2.56 -16.57
N GLY A 228 4.43 -3.24 -15.44
CA GLY A 228 5.68 -3.66 -14.78
C GLY A 228 6.40 -2.57 -13.99
N THR A 229 5.97 -1.31 -14.10
CA THR A 229 6.49 -0.21 -13.29
C THR A 229 5.70 -0.02 -12.00
N ALA A 230 6.35 0.61 -11.03
CA ALA A 230 5.78 0.88 -9.71
C ALA A 230 6.00 2.32 -9.27
N VAL A 231 5.13 2.78 -8.37
CA VAL A 231 5.27 4.03 -7.61
C VAL A 231 5.24 3.69 -6.12
N VAL A 232 6.19 4.25 -5.36
CA VAL A 232 6.21 4.13 -3.90
C VAL A 232 5.83 5.47 -3.28
N MET A 233 4.91 5.46 -2.32
CA MET A 233 4.35 6.69 -1.73
C MET A 233 3.99 6.53 -0.25
N GLN A 234 4.13 7.63 0.49
CA GLN A 234 3.65 7.79 1.86
C GLN A 234 2.13 8.09 1.94
N GLY A 235 1.31 7.18 1.40
CA GLY A 235 -0.13 7.43 1.19
C GLY A 235 -0.94 7.71 2.46
N ARG A 236 -0.49 7.26 3.64
CA ARG A 236 -1.13 7.61 4.93
C ARG A 236 -1.14 9.10 5.24
N TYR A 237 -0.15 9.82 4.70
CA TYR A 237 0.18 11.20 5.09
C TYR A 237 -0.05 12.21 3.97
N ILE A 238 -0.32 11.75 2.75
CA ILE A 238 -0.48 12.59 1.57
C ILE A 238 -1.88 12.35 1.01
N GLU A 239 -2.69 13.41 0.94
CA GLU A 239 -4.00 13.31 0.28
C GLU A 239 -3.78 13.14 -1.22
N HIS A 240 -4.37 12.09 -1.78
CA HIS A 240 -4.12 11.75 -3.17
C HIS A 240 -5.34 11.14 -3.85
N GLN A 241 -5.32 11.18 -5.18
CA GLN A 241 -6.30 10.51 -6.03
C GLN A 241 -5.62 9.87 -7.24
N ALA A 242 -6.19 8.76 -7.72
CA ALA A 242 -5.80 8.17 -8.98
C ALA A 242 -6.72 8.70 -10.08
N LEU A 243 -6.18 9.34 -11.11
CA LEU A 243 -6.96 9.80 -12.25
C LEU A 243 -7.38 8.64 -13.15
N LYS A 244 -8.51 8.78 -13.85
CA LYS A 244 -8.95 7.80 -14.85
C LYS A 244 -8.04 7.89 -16.07
N ALA A 245 -7.66 6.73 -16.59
CA ALA A 245 -6.97 6.63 -17.88
C ALA A 245 -7.97 6.23 -18.96
N LEU A 246 -7.87 6.85 -20.13
CA LEU A 246 -8.76 6.67 -21.27
C LEU A 246 -8.01 6.00 -22.43
N GLY A 247 -8.73 5.30 -23.32
CA GLY A 247 -8.16 4.65 -24.51
C GLY A 247 -7.73 3.17 -24.32
N GLY A 248 -7.65 2.69 -23.08
CA GLY A 248 -7.36 1.28 -22.77
C GLY A 248 -8.63 0.42 -22.60
N ARG A 249 -8.50 -0.91 -22.72
CA ARG A 249 -9.59 -1.87 -22.40
C ARG A 249 -9.80 -2.05 -20.89
N GLU A 250 -8.72 -1.93 -20.14
CA GLU A 250 -8.66 -2.23 -18.71
C GLU A 250 -7.65 -1.32 -18.02
N ARG A 251 -7.80 -1.16 -16.70
CA ARG A 251 -6.78 -0.61 -15.81
C ARG A 251 -6.74 -1.46 -14.55
N ILE A 252 -5.66 -2.23 -14.41
CA ILE A 252 -5.43 -3.14 -13.30
C ILE A 252 -4.19 -2.69 -12.56
N SER A 253 -4.37 -2.28 -11.32
CA SER A 253 -3.27 -1.90 -10.42
C SER A 253 -3.18 -2.88 -9.26
N MET A 254 -1.97 -3.28 -8.92
CA MET A 254 -1.64 -4.08 -7.74
C MET A 254 -1.01 -3.18 -6.69
N VAL A 255 -1.61 -3.12 -5.50
CA VAL A 255 -1.17 -2.30 -4.39
C VAL A 255 -0.69 -3.20 -3.26
N THR A 256 0.56 -3.06 -2.86
CA THR A 256 1.08 -3.72 -1.65
C THR A 256 1.40 -2.66 -0.61
N CYS A 257 0.87 -2.86 0.60
CA CYS A 257 1.04 -1.94 1.71
C CYS A 257 2.27 -2.30 2.54
N PHE A 258 2.99 -1.29 3.02
CA PHE A 258 4.21 -1.43 3.80
C PHE A 258 4.15 -0.65 5.11
N ARG A 259 4.84 -1.20 6.11
CA ARG A 259 5.10 -0.58 7.41
C ARG A 259 6.60 -0.58 7.69
N PRO A 260 7.08 0.24 8.62
CA PRO A 260 8.46 0.15 9.11
C PRO A 260 8.76 -1.24 9.66
N ARG A 261 9.97 -1.73 9.37
CA ARG A 261 10.47 -2.96 9.99
C ARG A 261 10.68 -2.77 11.48
N SER A 262 11.35 -1.67 11.85
CA SER A 262 11.70 -1.38 13.25
C SER A 262 10.44 -1.07 14.05
N PRO A 263 10.21 -1.75 15.20
CA PRO A 263 9.08 -1.44 16.05
C PRO A 263 9.25 -0.09 16.74
N PHE A 264 10.44 0.52 16.71
CA PHE A 264 10.73 1.84 17.31
C PHE A 264 10.46 3.00 16.35
N VAL A 265 10.11 2.70 15.10
CA VAL A 265 9.56 3.70 14.17
C VAL A 265 8.05 3.73 14.35
N ARG A 266 7.48 4.92 14.23
CA ARG A 266 6.04 5.14 14.30
C ARG A 266 5.32 4.35 13.20
N ASP A 267 4.28 3.62 13.58
CA ASP A 267 3.41 2.90 12.67
C ASP A 267 1.96 3.32 12.92
N GLU A 268 1.48 4.23 12.07
CA GLU A 268 0.12 4.81 12.11
C GLU A 268 -0.84 4.07 11.15
N THR A 269 -0.59 2.76 10.96
CA THR A 269 -1.52 1.87 10.30
C THR A 269 -2.88 1.91 10.99
N VAL A 270 -3.93 2.16 10.22
CA VAL A 270 -5.33 2.06 10.61
C VAL A 270 -6.05 1.11 9.66
N LEU A 271 -7.11 0.45 10.10
CA LEU A 271 -7.87 -0.50 9.29
C LEU A 271 -9.11 0.13 8.64
N THR A 272 -9.38 1.41 8.92
CA THR A 272 -10.57 2.12 8.43
C THR A 272 -10.81 2.01 6.92
N GLY A 273 -9.78 2.11 6.08
CA GLY A 273 -9.90 1.99 4.63
C GLY A 273 -10.22 0.57 4.14
N VAL A 274 -9.82 -0.46 4.90
CA VAL A 274 -9.78 -1.85 4.44
C VAL A 274 -10.76 -2.78 5.16
N ARG A 275 -11.22 -2.39 6.35
CA ARG A 275 -12.05 -3.22 7.25
C ARG A 275 -13.33 -3.70 6.58
N GLY A 276 -14.06 -2.80 5.93
CA GLY A 276 -15.36 -3.13 5.32
C GLY A 276 -15.26 -3.94 4.02
N ILE A 277 -14.05 -4.16 3.50
CA ILE A 277 -13.78 -4.78 2.20
C ILE A 277 -12.85 -5.99 2.29
N SER A 278 -12.60 -6.47 3.51
CA SER A 278 -11.68 -7.58 3.81
C SER A 278 -12.39 -8.66 4.61
N ASP A 279 -11.83 -9.87 4.62
CA ASP A 279 -12.22 -10.88 5.60
C ASP A 279 -11.77 -10.40 6.98
N SER A 280 -12.72 -10.14 7.88
CA SER A 280 -12.42 -9.54 9.18
C SER A 280 -11.62 -10.47 10.08
N SER A 281 -11.88 -11.77 10.03
CA SER A 281 -11.20 -12.76 10.86
C SER A 281 -9.72 -12.85 10.48
N GLU A 282 -9.45 -12.98 9.18
CA GLU A 282 -8.07 -13.07 8.68
C GLU A 282 -7.31 -11.74 8.88
N MET A 283 -7.93 -10.61 8.53
CA MET A 283 -7.33 -9.28 8.69
C MET A 283 -7.02 -8.96 10.15
N TYR A 284 -7.97 -9.16 11.09
CA TYR A 284 -7.73 -8.89 12.50
C TYR A 284 -6.73 -9.86 13.13
N THR A 285 -6.71 -11.13 12.71
CA THR A 285 -5.69 -12.09 13.16
C THR A 285 -4.29 -11.62 12.80
N GLN A 286 -4.09 -11.17 11.55
CA GLN A 286 -2.79 -10.68 11.10
C GLN A 286 -2.42 -9.35 11.76
N TYR A 287 -3.37 -8.41 11.84
CA TYR A 287 -3.16 -7.12 12.51
C TYR A 287 -2.76 -7.29 13.97
N MET A 288 -3.53 -8.09 14.72
CA MET A 288 -3.25 -8.36 16.11
C MET A 288 -1.89 -9.02 16.29
N SER A 289 -1.56 -10.02 15.46
CA SER A 289 -0.28 -10.73 15.54
C SER A 289 0.91 -9.77 15.41
N TYR A 290 0.99 -8.98 14.33
CA TYR A 290 2.19 -8.15 14.13
C TYR A 290 2.29 -7.00 15.15
N ARG A 291 1.14 -6.43 15.59
CA ARG A 291 1.14 -5.36 16.60
C ARG A 291 1.57 -5.90 17.97
N MET A 292 1.21 -7.13 18.31
CA MET A 292 1.67 -7.79 19.53
C MET A 292 3.16 -8.13 19.47
N GLU A 293 3.67 -8.60 18.32
CA GLU A 293 5.12 -8.80 18.10
C GLU A 293 5.90 -7.49 18.31
N MET A 294 5.40 -6.37 17.80
CA MET A 294 6.00 -5.05 18.05
C MET A 294 6.06 -4.70 19.54
N LEU A 295 4.97 -4.93 20.29
CA LEU A 295 4.94 -4.70 21.73
C LEU A 295 5.93 -5.61 22.47
N GLU A 296 6.01 -6.88 22.08
CA GLU A 296 6.98 -7.83 22.64
C GLU A 296 8.42 -7.33 22.47
N GLU A 297 8.78 -6.90 21.27
CA GLU A 297 10.11 -6.36 20.98
C GLU A 297 10.40 -5.07 21.77
N ARG A 298 9.43 -4.15 21.86
CA ARG A 298 9.57 -2.90 22.62
C ARG A 298 9.78 -3.17 24.11
N VAL A 299 8.96 -4.04 24.71
CA VAL A 299 9.06 -4.41 26.13
C VAL A 299 10.38 -5.14 26.39
N ARG A 300 10.78 -6.07 25.51
CA ARG A 300 12.07 -6.77 25.61
C ARG A 300 13.24 -5.78 25.57
N ALA A 301 13.24 -4.83 24.64
CA ALA A 301 14.28 -3.82 24.53
C ALA A 301 14.33 -2.89 25.75
N ARG A 302 13.16 -2.51 26.29
CA ARG A 302 13.09 -1.73 27.53
C ARG A 302 13.68 -2.50 28.71
N LEU A 303 13.32 -3.77 28.87
CA LEU A 303 13.86 -4.63 29.93
C LEU A 303 15.38 -4.77 29.83
N GLN A 304 15.92 -4.93 28.62
CA GLN A 304 17.38 -4.96 28.41
C GLN A 304 18.04 -3.63 28.81
N THR A 305 17.40 -2.50 28.51
CA THR A 305 17.89 -1.17 28.91
C THR A 305 17.91 -1.02 30.43
N GLU A 306 16.87 -1.47 31.13
CA GLU A 306 16.84 -1.47 32.59
C GLU A 306 17.93 -2.36 33.20
N ARG A 307 18.12 -3.57 32.68
CA ARG A 307 19.21 -4.46 33.14
C ARG A 307 20.58 -3.81 32.97
N ARG A 308 20.83 -3.14 31.84
CA ARG A 308 22.09 -2.40 31.60
C ARG A 308 22.24 -1.22 32.56
N ARG A 309 21.15 -0.49 32.85
CA ARG A 309 21.14 0.61 33.84
C ARG A 309 21.55 0.10 35.22
N GLU A 310 20.97 -1.02 35.67
CA GLU A 310 21.27 -1.65 36.96
C GLU A 310 22.73 -2.11 37.06
N LEU A 311 23.21 -2.84 36.05
CA LEU A 311 24.62 -3.26 35.99
C LEU A 311 25.58 -2.07 36.02
N GLY A 312 25.22 -0.98 35.33
CA GLY A 312 25.95 0.28 35.34
C GLY A 312 25.75 1.13 36.59
N LYS A 313 24.95 0.69 37.57
CA LYS A 313 24.59 1.41 38.80
C LYS A 313 24.09 2.85 38.56
N ARG A 314 23.39 3.08 37.45
CA ARG A 314 22.83 4.39 37.11
C ARG A 314 21.50 4.60 37.84
N PRO A 315 21.20 5.84 38.30
CA PRO A 315 19.91 6.14 38.94
C PRO A 315 18.74 5.86 37.98
N PHE A 316 17.57 5.59 38.55
CA PHE A 316 16.35 5.35 37.77
C PHE A 316 15.82 6.68 37.20
N ASP A 317 15.56 6.72 35.89
CA ASP A 317 14.94 7.88 35.26
C ASP A 317 13.42 7.71 35.23
N VAL A 318 12.74 8.40 36.15
CA VAL A 318 11.29 8.35 36.28
C VAL A 318 10.60 8.93 35.04
N GLN A 319 11.16 9.95 34.40
CA GLN A 319 10.53 10.62 33.25
C GLN A 319 10.63 9.75 32.00
N GLU A 320 11.81 9.18 31.72
CA GLU A 320 12.00 8.21 30.64
C GLU A 320 11.07 7.01 30.84
N ALA A 321 10.99 6.50 32.08
CA ALA A 321 10.14 5.36 32.38
C ALA A 321 8.67 5.61 32.11
N ARG A 322 8.16 6.77 32.57
CA ARG A 322 6.79 7.19 32.32
C ARG A 322 6.54 7.42 30.82
N GLY A 323 7.47 8.05 30.11
CA GLY A 323 7.36 8.31 28.67
C GLY A 323 7.13 7.02 27.88
N PHE A 324 7.95 6.01 28.12
CA PHE A 324 7.78 4.68 27.49
C PHE A 324 6.42 4.04 27.80
N LEU A 325 5.97 4.10 29.05
CA LEU A 325 4.67 3.52 29.44
C LEU A 325 3.50 4.24 28.78
N VAL A 326 3.55 5.57 28.71
CA VAL A 326 2.55 6.38 28.00
C VAL A 326 2.53 6.04 26.51
N GLU A 327 3.70 5.89 25.87
CA GLU A 327 3.78 5.49 24.47
C GLU A 327 3.14 4.11 24.23
N GLN A 328 3.35 3.14 25.13
CA GLN A 328 2.73 1.81 24.98
C GLN A 328 1.22 1.87 25.23
N MET A 329 0.77 2.70 26.16
CA MET A 329 -0.67 2.93 26.41
C MET A 329 -1.35 3.52 25.16
N GLN A 330 -0.76 4.54 24.55
CA GLN A 330 -1.26 5.14 23.30
C GLN A 330 -1.27 4.13 22.14
N PHE A 331 -0.26 3.27 22.06
CA PHE A 331 -0.21 2.21 21.06
C PHE A 331 -1.37 1.20 21.22
N LEU A 332 -1.66 0.79 22.46
CA LEU A 332 -2.78 -0.10 22.78
C LEU A 332 -4.14 0.58 22.54
N GLU A 333 -4.28 1.86 22.90
CA GLU A 333 -5.49 2.65 22.62
C GLU A 333 -5.74 2.75 21.11
N ALA A 334 -4.71 2.98 20.30
CA ALA A 334 -4.81 2.98 18.85
C ALA A 334 -5.22 1.61 18.31
N MET A 335 -4.68 0.51 18.83
CA MET A 335 -5.11 -0.84 18.46
C MET A 335 -6.57 -1.11 18.79
N LEU A 336 -7.01 -0.70 19.99
CA LEU A 336 -8.39 -0.85 20.45
C LEU A 336 -9.36 -0.13 19.52
N GLY A 337 -9.01 1.07 19.04
CA GLY A 337 -9.83 1.82 18.08
C GLY A 337 -9.99 1.13 16.72
N GLU A 338 -9.05 0.25 16.34
CA GLU A 338 -9.10 -0.43 15.04
C GLU A 338 -9.80 -1.81 15.07
N ILE A 339 -9.88 -2.46 16.23
CA ILE A 339 -10.54 -3.76 16.41
C ILE A 339 -11.98 -3.53 16.87
N VAL A 340 -12.90 -3.52 15.90
CA VAL A 340 -14.32 -3.27 16.14
C VAL A 340 -15.19 -4.29 15.39
N GLU A 341 -16.37 -4.57 15.92
CA GLU A 341 -17.42 -5.26 15.17
C GLU A 341 -18.02 -4.32 14.12
N VAL A 342 -18.40 -4.85 12.95
CA VAL A 342 -18.76 -4.07 11.75
C VAL A 342 -20.11 -4.48 11.20
#